data_AF-A0A7V4P3L1-F1
#
_entry.id   AF-A0A7V4P3L1-F1
#
_cell.length_a   1.000
_cell.length_b   1.000
_cell.length_c   1.000
_cell.angle_alpha   90.00
_cell.angle_beta   90.00
_cell.angle_gamma   90.00
#
_symmetry.space_group_name_H-M   'P 1'
#
loop_
_entity.id
_entity.type
_entity.pdbx_description
1 polymer ?
#
loop_
_entity_poly.entity_id
_entity_poly.type
_entity_poly.pdbx_seq_one_letter_code
_entity_poly.pdbx_strand_id
1 'polypeptide(L)'
;MRHARWAIVWMLLPLTACPASRSANGPTTTPATQPVATTSAADRPSPPTQPSTRRAEVAPARPSPPKWITTYDVDDPDADAVLDARAEASRRLRIDSRNVRLFRIDLRELRDPASPRGSWNLTLDRQPFELTGRRGQVITFARSQTGRWDIIDAQ
;
A
#
# COMPACT_ATOMS: atom_id res chain seq x y z
N MET A 1 26.79 -33.12 -31.39
CA MET A 1 25.48 -33.75 -31.71
C MET A 1 25.28 -34.97 -30.83
N ARG A 2 24.59 -34.82 -29.69
CA ARG A 2 24.03 -35.93 -28.91
C ARG A 2 22.76 -35.43 -28.23
N HIS A 3 21.62 -35.96 -28.66
CA HIS A 3 20.29 -35.62 -28.19
C HIS A 3 20.00 -36.42 -26.92
N ALA A 4 19.71 -35.76 -25.81
CA ALA A 4 19.08 -36.36 -24.64
C ALA A 4 17.67 -35.78 -24.50
N ARG A 5 16.71 -36.48 -25.12
CA ARG A 5 15.29 -36.41 -24.80
C ARG A 5 15.12 -36.97 -23.39
N TRP A 6 14.32 -36.36 -22.52
CA TRP A 6 13.67 -37.06 -21.40
C TRP A 6 12.36 -36.37 -21.01
N ALA A 7 11.48 -37.22 -20.50
CA ALA A 7 10.03 -37.15 -20.62
C ALA A 7 9.36 -36.06 -19.78
N ILE A 8 8.33 -35.47 -20.37
CA ILE A 8 7.36 -34.60 -19.73
C ILE A 8 6.31 -35.49 -19.08
N VAL A 9 6.25 -35.50 -17.75
CA VAL A 9 5.15 -36.13 -17.00
C VAL A 9 4.10 -35.05 -16.74
N TRP A 10 3.01 -35.12 -17.51
CA TRP A 10 1.77 -34.39 -17.24
C TRP A 10 1.01 -35.12 -16.15
N MET A 11 0.98 -34.58 -14.92
CA MET A 11 -0.04 -34.95 -13.94
C MET A 11 -1.11 -33.86 -13.89
N LEU A 12 -2.21 -34.15 -14.58
CA LEU A 12 -3.51 -33.51 -14.42
C LEU A 12 -4.02 -33.79 -13.00
N LEU A 13 -4.13 -32.76 -12.16
CA LEU A 13 -4.93 -32.83 -10.93
C LEU A 13 -6.29 -32.14 -11.16
N PRO A 14 -7.41 -32.81 -10.86
CA PRO A 14 -8.75 -32.31 -11.10
C PRO A 14 -9.18 -31.23 -10.08
N LEU A 15 -9.99 -30.29 -10.58
CA LEU A 15 -10.69 -29.27 -9.82
C LEU A 15 -11.63 -29.90 -8.78
N THR A 16 -11.40 -29.61 -7.50
CA THR A 16 -12.37 -29.84 -6.43
C THR A 16 -13.20 -28.58 -6.20
N ALA A 17 -14.51 -28.76 -6.35
CA ALA A 17 -15.55 -27.74 -6.37
C ALA A 17 -15.82 -27.07 -5.01
N CYS A 18 -16.24 -25.81 -5.09
CA CYS A 18 -16.80 -25.01 -4.00
C CYS A 18 -18.04 -25.63 -3.35
N PRO A 19 -18.24 -25.38 -2.04
CA PRO A 19 -19.57 -25.06 -1.53
C PRO A 19 -19.67 -23.59 -1.11
N ALA A 20 -20.45 -22.82 -1.87
CA ALA A 20 -20.99 -21.54 -1.45
C ALA A 20 -21.99 -21.77 -0.31
N SER A 21 -21.76 -21.15 0.86
CA SER A 21 -22.69 -21.18 1.98
C SER A 21 -23.29 -19.80 2.26
N ARG A 22 -24.51 -19.65 1.76
CA ARG A 22 -25.72 -19.20 2.47
C ARG A 22 -25.71 -17.84 3.18
N SER A 23 -26.38 -16.90 2.50
CA SER A 23 -27.37 -15.91 2.97
C SER A 23 -27.78 -15.93 4.46
N ALA A 24 -27.77 -14.76 5.10
CA ALA A 24 -28.67 -14.42 6.20
C ALA A 24 -28.77 -12.90 6.43
N ASN A 25 -29.88 -12.33 5.95
CA ASN A 25 -30.74 -11.33 6.59
C ASN A 25 -30.11 -10.16 7.35
N GLY A 26 -30.25 -8.97 6.76
CA GLY A 26 -30.21 -7.72 7.50
C GLY A 26 -31.42 -7.55 8.42
N PRO A 27 -31.29 -6.77 9.50
CA PRO A 27 -32.41 -6.10 10.13
C PRO A 27 -32.50 -4.65 9.67
N THR A 28 -33.64 -4.33 9.06
CA THR A 28 -34.20 -2.99 8.93
C THR A 28 -34.66 -2.52 10.30
N THR A 29 -34.16 -1.37 10.78
CA THR A 29 -34.91 -0.56 11.77
C THR A 29 -34.68 0.94 11.59
N THR A 30 -35.81 1.59 11.34
CA THR A 30 -36.21 2.99 11.20
C THR A 30 -35.60 3.96 12.22
N PRO A 31 -35.09 5.14 11.82
CA PRO A 31 -35.03 6.29 12.72
C PRO A 31 -36.41 6.97 12.78
N ALA A 32 -36.93 7.09 14.00
CA ALA A 32 -38.20 7.72 14.32
C ALA A 32 -38.22 9.21 13.95
N THR A 33 -39.31 9.63 13.31
CA THR A 33 -39.73 11.02 13.14
C THR A 33 -39.99 11.64 14.50
N GLN A 34 -39.23 12.67 14.89
CA GLN A 34 -39.57 13.52 16.03
C GLN A 34 -40.26 14.81 15.54
N PRO A 35 -41.30 15.29 16.28
CA PRO A 35 -42.08 16.45 15.89
C PRO A 35 -41.32 17.77 16.04
N VAL A 36 -41.64 18.68 15.13
CA VAL A 36 -41.20 20.08 15.08
C VAL A 36 -41.72 20.83 16.30
N ALA A 37 -40.82 21.38 17.11
CA ALA A 37 -41.14 22.43 18.06
C ALA A 37 -40.94 23.79 17.37
N THR A 38 -42.06 24.43 17.02
CA THR A 38 -42.09 25.85 16.65
C THR A 38 -42.06 26.67 17.93
N THR A 39 -40.92 27.30 18.23
CA THR A 39 -40.84 28.32 19.28
C THR A 39 -40.51 29.66 18.65
N SER A 40 -41.46 30.59 18.83
CA SER A 40 -41.43 31.98 18.44
C SER A 40 -40.18 32.74 18.87
N ALA A 41 -39.88 33.74 18.06
CA ALA A 41 -38.85 34.75 18.19
C ALA A 41 -38.74 35.35 19.61
N ALA A 42 -37.49 35.38 20.09
CA ALA A 42 -37.04 36.35 21.07
C ALA A 42 -35.83 37.06 20.47
N ASP A 43 -36.04 38.35 20.19
CA ASP A 43 -35.06 39.32 19.72
C ASP A 43 -33.81 39.28 20.62
N ARG A 44 -32.70 38.77 20.10
CA ARG A 44 -31.44 38.67 20.84
C ARG A 44 -30.36 39.44 20.07
N PRO A 45 -29.67 40.40 20.71
CA PRO A 45 -28.61 41.16 20.06
C PRO A 45 -27.57 40.22 19.47
N SER A 46 -27.23 40.44 18.19
CA SER A 46 -26.14 39.73 17.53
C SER A 46 -24.86 39.84 18.35
N PRO A 47 -24.20 38.74 18.74
CA PRO A 47 -22.88 38.83 19.33
C PRO A 47 -21.91 39.42 18.30
N PRO A 48 -20.92 40.22 18.73
CA PRO A 48 -19.94 40.78 17.81
C PRO A 48 -19.24 39.65 17.05
N THR A 49 -19.11 39.81 15.73
CA THR A 49 -18.32 38.94 14.86
C THR A 49 -16.88 38.90 15.37
N GLN A 50 -16.56 37.87 16.14
CA GLN A 50 -15.21 37.62 16.58
C GLN A 50 -14.42 37.13 15.36
N PRO A 51 -13.31 37.79 14.96
CA PRO A 51 -12.48 37.29 13.88
C PRO A 51 -11.98 35.91 14.29
N SER A 52 -12.41 34.88 13.57
CA SER A 52 -11.87 33.54 13.72
C SER A 52 -10.42 33.58 13.28
N THR A 53 -9.50 33.80 14.21
CA THR A 53 -8.10 33.42 14.08
C THR A 53 -8.07 31.90 14.02
N ARG A 54 -8.40 31.35 12.84
CA ARG A 54 -8.16 29.94 12.51
C ARG A 54 -6.67 29.75 12.65
N ARG A 55 -6.24 29.23 13.80
CA ARG A 55 -4.88 28.76 14.00
C ARG A 55 -4.59 27.81 12.84
N ALA A 56 -3.67 28.19 11.96
CA ALA A 56 -3.20 27.30 10.92
C ALA A 56 -2.66 26.06 11.64
N GLU A 57 -3.42 24.97 11.59
CA GLU A 57 -2.97 23.69 12.09
C GLU A 57 -1.80 23.29 11.22
N VAL A 58 -0.60 23.38 11.81
CA VAL A 58 0.64 23.01 11.13
C VAL A 58 0.53 21.53 10.84
N ALA A 59 0.27 21.19 9.58
CA ALA A 59 0.25 19.81 9.14
C ALA A 59 1.58 19.17 9.55
N PRO A 60 1.57 18.00 10.21
CA PRO A 60 2.79 17.33 10.62
C PRO A 60 3.70 17.13 9.41
N ALA A 61 4.96 17.51 9.55
CA ALA A 61 5.95 17.34 8.49
C ALA A 61 6.00 15.87 8.07
N ARG A 62 5.83 15.59 6.78
CA ARG A 62 5.99 14.22 6.26
C ARG A 62 7.45 13.81 6.45
N PRO A 63 7.73 12.63 7.04
CA PRO A 63 9.08 12.12 7.08
C PRO A 63 9.60 11.97 5.66
N SER A 64 10.83 12.42 5.42
CA SER A 64 11.49 12.23 4.13
C SER A 64 11.58 10.74 3.81
N PRO A 65 11.34 10.32 2.55
CA PRO A 65 11.46 8.92 2.18
C PRO A 65 12.89 8.42 2.44
N PRO A 66 13.05 7.13 2.79
CA PRO A 66 14.37 6.58 3.02
C PRO A 66 15.23 6.63 1.75
N LYS A 67 16.54 6.82 1.90
CA LYS A 67 17.47 6.96 0.75
C LYS A 67 17.54 5.74 -0.17
N TRP A 68 17.16 4.57 0.33
CA TRP A 68 17.20 3.30 -0.42
C TRP A 68 15.98 3.07 -1.30
N ILE A 69 15.04 4.02 -1.38
CA ILE A 69 13.87 3.94 -2.26
C ILE A 69 13.72 5.21 -3.10
N THR A 70 13.33 5.05 -4.36
CA THR A 70 13.13 6.17 -5.28
C THR A 70 11.90 5.94 -6.14
N THR A 71 10.98 6.90 -6.12
CA THR A 71 9.78 6.92 -6.99
C THR A 71 10.14 7.51 -8.35
N TYR A 72 9.71 6.85 -9.42
CA TYR A 72 9.96 7.28 -10.81
C TYR A 72 8.68 7.67 -11.55
N ASP A 73 7.54 7.03 -11.24
CA ASP A 73 6.27 7.27 -11.93
C ASP A 73 5.08 7.16 -10.97
N VAL A 74 4.00 7.88 -11.29
CA VAL A 74 2.80 8.06 -10.46
C VAL A 74 1.54 7.84 -11.31
N ASP A 75 0.42 7.47 -10.69
CA ASP A 75 -0.83 7.20 -11.41
C ASP A 75 -1.52 8.49 -11.88
N ASP A 76 -1.60 9.46 -10.97
CA ASP A 76 -2.23 10.75 -11.15
C ASP A 76 -1.21 11.85 -10.81
N PRO A 77 -0.79 12.67 -11.80
CA PRO A 77 0.18 13.74 -11.55
C PRO A 77 -0.36 14.86 -10.67
N ASP A 78 -1.69 14.98 -10.51
CA ASP A 78 -2.34 16.00 -9.69
C ASP A 78 -2.54 15.55 -8.23
N ALA A 79 -2.25 14.28 -7.92
CA ALA A 79 -2.39 13.71 -6.58
C ALA A 79 -1.04 13.44 -5.91
N ASP A 80 -1.03 13.44 -4.57
CA ASP A 80 0.17 13.14 -3.78
C ASP A 80 0.58 11.66 -3.90
N ALA A 81 1.76 11.43 -4.48
CA ALA A 81 2.45 10.15 -4.39
C ALA A 81 3.02 9.92 -2.99
N VAL A 82 2.67 8.79 -2.39
CA VAL A 82 3.15 8.39 -1.06
C VAL A 82 3.74 7.00 -1.14
N LEU A 83 4.92 6.87 -0.55
CA LEU A 83 5.61 5.61 -0.40
C LEU A 83 6.16 5.55 1.03
N ASP A 84 5.45 4.84 1.91
CA ASP A 84 5.87 4.61 3.30
C ASP A 84 6.67 3.31 3.34
N ALA A 85 7.98 3.46 3.54
CA ALA A 85 8.94 2.37 3.45
C ALA A 85 9.67 2.20 4.78
N ARG A 86 9.63 0.99 5.33
CA ARG A 86 10.20 0.66 6.64
C ARG A 86 11.03 -0.61 6.53
N ALA A 87 12.23 -0.54 7.10
CA ALA A 87 13.02 -1.73 7.37
C ALA A 87 12.62 -2.24 8.76
N GLU A 88 12.18 -3.49 8.83
CA GLU A 88 11.84 -4.18 10.06
C GLU A 88 12.98 -5.12 10.47
N ALA A 89 12.92 -5.65 11.71
CA ALA A 89 13.86 -6.66 12.16
C ALA A 89 13.81 -7.92 11.28
N SER A 90 14.88 -8.73 11.31
CA SER A 90 14.95 -10.03 10.62
C SER A 90 14.81 -9.94 9.10
N ARG A 91 15.41 -8.92 8.48
CA ARG A 91 15.47 -8.73 7.02
C ARG A 91 14.10 -8.64 6.35
N ARG A 92 13.19 -7.92 6.98
CA ARG A 92 11.86 -7.65 6.45
C ARG A 92 11.79 -6.20 5.98
N LEU A 93 11.28 -5.99 4.78
CA LEU A 93 10.93 -4.67 4.27
C LEU A 93 9.42 -4.60 4.17
N ARG A 94 8.84 -3.50 4.61
CA ARG A 94 7.44 -3.20 4.41
C ARG A 94 7.31 -1.89 3.65
N ILE A 95 6.55 -1.92 2.58
CA ILE A 95 6.26 -0.78 1.74
C ILE A 95 4.75 -0.70 1.56
N ASP A 96 4.17 0.44 1.92
CA ASP A 96 2.79 0.78 1.64
C ASP A 96 2.80 1.99 0.69
N SER A 97 2.09 1.88 -0.43
CA SER A 97 2.14 2.83 -1.54
C SER A 97 0.75 3.42 -1.86
N ARG A 98 0.74 4.68 -2.31
CA ARG A 98 -0.45 5.37 -2.82
C ARG A 98 -0.05 6.29 -3.96
N ASN A 99 -0.77 6.21 -5.08
CA ASN A 99 -0.50 7.00 -6.28
C ASN A 99 0.95 6.81 -6.81
N VAL A 100 1.45 5.58 -6.81
CA VAL A 100 2.78 5.22 -7.31
C VAL A 100 2.63 4.09 -8.33
N ARG A 101 3.25 4.27 -9.49
CA ARG A 101 3.29 3.28 -10.58
C ARG A 101 4.63 2.59 -10.74
N LEU A 102 5.70 3.32 -10.49
CA LEU A 102 7.06 2.82 -10.69
C LEU A 102 7.96 3.33 -9.58
N PHE A 103 8.69 2.41 -8.95
CA PHE A 103 9.73 2.77 -8.00
C PHE A 103 10.86 1.75 -8.02
N ARG A 104 11.98 2.14 -7.41
CA ARG A 104 13.19 1.33 -7.30
C ARG A 104 13.62 1.22 -5.86
N ILE A 105 14.06 0.02 -5.49
CA ILE A 105 14.73 -0.27 -4.22
C ILE A 105 16.21 -0.46 -4.51
N ASP A 106 17.06 0.22 -3.75
CA ASP A 106 18.51 0.00 -3.74
C ASP A 106 18.93 -0.72 -2.45
N LEU A 107 19.16 -2.03 -2.55
CA LEU A 107 19.56 -2.85 -1.40
C LEU A 107 20.98 -2.54 -0.91
N ARG A 108 21.77 -1.73 -1.62
CA ARG A 108 23.10 -1.27 -1.17
C ARG A 108 22.99 -0.24 -0.05
N GLU A 109 21.99 0.62 -0.15
CA GLU A 109 21.74 1.73 0.77
C GLU A 109 20.95 1.29 2.02
N LEU A 110 20.46 0.05 2.04
CA LEU A 110 19.95 -0.60 3.23
C LEU A 110 21.09 -0.85 4.22
N ARG A 111 21.23 0.08 5.17
CA ARG A 111 22.17 -0.02 6.30
C ARG A 111 21.65 -1.03 7.33
N ASP A 112 21.69 -2.31 6.98
CA ASP A 112 21.62 -3.38 7.96
C ASP A 112 23.04 -3.96 8.17
N PRO A 113 23.67 -3.74 9.33
CA PRO A 113 24.97 -4.30 9.64
C PRO A 113 24.92 -5.82 9.89
N ALA A 114 23.73 -6.41 10.11
CA ALA A 114 23.61 -7.76 10.65
C ALA A 114 23.76 -8.88 9.61
N SER A 115 23.71 -8.62 8.30
CA SER A 115 24.17 -9.64 7.35
C SER A 115 24.53 -9.15 5.94
N PRO A 116 25.76 -9.41 5.49
CA PRO A 116 26.18 -9.11 4.12
C PRO A 116 25.63 -10.11 3.07
N ARG A 117 24.93 -11.19 3.47
CA ARG A 117 24.48 -12.26 2.56
C ARG A 117 23.11 -12.83 2.94
N GLY A 118 22.19 -12.94 1.97
CA GLY A 118 20.95 -13.71 2.03
C GLY A 118 19.72 -12.92 1.59
N SER A 119 18.56 -13.59 1.53
CA SER A 119 17.32 -13.00 1.02
C SER A 119 16.72 -11.96 1.99
N TRP A 120 16.00 -11.01 1.39
CA TRP A 120 15.12 -10.08 2.10
C TRP A 120 13.67 -10.45 1.81
N ASN A 121 12.82 -10.39 2.84
CA ASN A 121 11.39 -10.57 2.67
C ASN A 121 10.75 -9.19 2.54
N LEU A 122 10.25 -8.85 1.35
CA LEU A 122 9.53 -7.62 1.12
C LEU A 122 8.03 -7.88 1.16
N THR A 123 7.28 -7.01 1.83
CA THR A 123 5.82 -6.91 1.68
C THR A 123 5.48 -5.55 1.11
N LEU A 124 4.86 -5.52 -0.06
CA LEU A 124 4.50 -4.32 -0.80
C LEU A 124 2.99 -4.30 -1.01
N ASP A 125 2.26 -3.35 -0.42
CA ASP A 125 0.79 -3.32 -0.46
C ASP A 125 0.13 -4.67 -0.10
N ARG A 126 0.68 -5.35 0.92
CA ARG A 126 0.30 -6.72 1.35
C ARG A 126 0.68 -7.85 0.39
N GLN A 127 1.35 -7.56 -0.72
CA GLN A 127 1.92 -8.57 -1.61
C GLN A 127 3.31 -8.99 -1.13
N PRO A 128 3.55 -10.28 -0.86
CA PRO A 128 4.86 -10.76 -0.44
C PRO A 128 5.79 -10.95 -1.65
N PHE A 129 7.06 -10.63 -1.45
CA PHE A 129 8.16 -10.87 -2.37
C PHE A 129 9.36 -11.40 -1.59
N GLU A 130 10.00 -12.44 -2.11
CA GLU A 130 11.32 -12.85 -1.65
C GLU A 130 12.37 -12.24 -2.58
N LEU A 131 13.17 -11.32 -2.05
CA LEU A 131 14.28 -10.70 -2.78
C LEU A 131 15.53 -11.53 -2.52
N THR A 132 15.74 -12.54 -3.35
CA THR A 132 16.93 -13.41 -3.30
C THR A 132 18.09 -12.75 -4.05
N GLY A 133 19.18 -12.44 -3.35
CA GLY A 133 20.33 -11.81 -3.99
C GLY A 133 21.49 -11.55 -3.06
N ARG A 134 22.64 -11.17 -3.64
CA ARG A 134 23.76 -10.62 -2.88
C ARG A 134 23.43 -9.17 -2.52
N ARG A 135 23.90 -8.69 -1.36
CA ARG A 135 23.92 -7.24 -1.06
C ARG A 135 24.58 -6.53 -2.25
N GLY A 136 23.94 -5.49 -2.78
CA GLY A 136 24.35 -4.96 -4.08
C GLY A 136 23.19 -4.66 -5.02
N GLN A 137 22.09 -5.37 -4.85
CA GLN A 137 21.07 -5.42 -5.88
C GLN A 137 20.19 -4.18 -5.91
N VAL A 138 19.82 -3.81 -7.11
CA VAL A 138 18.82 -2.81 -7.41
C VAL A 138 17.61 -3.52 -8.00
N ILE A 139 16.42 -3.25 -7.48
CA ILE A 139 15.19 -3.91 -7.94
C ILE A 139 14.15 -2.85 -8.26
N THR A 140 13.59 -2.93 -9.47
CA THR A 140 12.57 -2.00 -9.96
C THR A 140 11.21 -2.70 -9.99
N PHE A 141 10.22 -2.04 -9.41
CA PHE A 141 8.84 -2.51 -9.31
C PHE A 141 7.91 -1.63 -10.12
N ALA A 142 7.05 -2.25 -10.91
CA ALA A 142 5.97 -1.57 -11.61
C ALA A 142 4.61 -2.09 -11.16
N ARG A 143 3.64 -1.18 -11.07
CA ARG A 143 2.25 -1.53 -10.81
C ARG A 143 1.57 -1.86 -12.13
N SER A 144 1.03 -3.08 -12.21
CA SER A 144 0.21 -3.51 -13.33
C SER A 144 -1.15 -2.81 -13.34
N GLN A 145 -1.87 -2.92 -14.46
CA GLN A 145 -3.23 -2.37 -14.60
C GLN A 145 -4.24 -2.99 -13.62
N THR A 146 -3.98 -4.20 -13.12
CA THR A 146 -4.84 -4.86 -12.12
C THR A 146 -4.50 -4.45 -10.69
N GLY A 147 -3.53 -3.54 -10.50
CA GLY A 147 -3.07 -3.06 -9.21
C GLY A 147 -2.03 -3.95 -8.52
N ARG A 148 -1.68 -5.11 -9.10
CA ARG A 148 -0.61 -5.99 -8.63
C ARG A 148 0.76 -5.39 -8.92
N TRP A 149 1.71 -5.60 -8.03
CA TRP A 149 3.11 -5.24 -8.24
C TRP A 149 3.88 -6.36 -8.92
N ASP A 150 4.74 -6.00 -9.86
CA ASP A 150 5.62 -6.91 -10.57
C ASP A 150 7.06 -6.40 -10.53
N ILE A 151 8.03 -7.32 -10.45
CA ILE A 151 9.45 -7.00 -10.63
C ILE A 151 9.72 -6.92 -12.12
N ILE A 152 10.16 -5.76 -12.59
CA ILE A 152 10.44 -5.53 -14.02
C ILE A 152 11.93 -5.45 -14.35
N ASP A 153 12.78 -5.20 -13.35
CA ASP A 153 14.23 -5.19 -13.50
C ASP A 153 14.90 -5.52 -12.16
N ALA A 154 16.03 -6.22 -12.23
CA ALA A 154 16.79 -6.66 -11.06
C ALA A 154 18.29 -6.78 -11.42
N GLN A 155 19.11 -5.83 -10.95
CA GLN A 155 20.52 -5.67 -11.30
C GLN A 155 21.45 -5.92 -10.13
#